data_AF-A0A7S2YR31-F1
#
_entry.id   AF-A0A7S2YR31-F1
#
_cell.length_a   1.000
_cell.length_b   1.000
_cell.length_c   1.000
_cell.angle_alpha   90.00
_cell.angle_beta   90.00
_cell.angle_gamma   90.00
#
_symmetry.space_group_name_H-M   'P 1'
#
loop_
_entity.id
_entity.type
_entity.pdbx_description
1 polymer ?
#
loop_
_entity_poly.entity_id
_entity_poly.type
_entity_poly.pdbx_seq_one_letter_code
_entity_poly.pdbx_strand_id
1 'polypeptide(L)'
;LYEAYQSGRSDTDPTEGWFQGELDFFDKYVIPLAQRLAECGCWIANSEYVSYAERNRQEWANKGPQVVAEYVQQIEALLRDDPPVAVNHNDMVNTLLPEEGEEGDFPEDDDDLDMAVGPMRN
;
A
#
# COMPACT_ATOMS: atom_id res chain seq x y z
N LEU A 1 -1.50 14.51 -16.50
CA LEU A 1 -0.12 14.68 -17.05
C LEU A 1 0.03 13.98 -18.39
N TYR A 2 -0.18 12.66 -18.46
CA TYR A 2 -0.06 11.91 -19.71
C TYR A 2 -1.01 12.37 -20.83
N GLU A 3 -2.26 12.72 -20.51
CA GLU A 3 -3.18 13.38 -21.46
C GLU A 3 -2.63 14.71 -22.00
N ALA A 4 -1.96 15.51 -21.17
CA ALA A 4 -1.37 16.78 -21.61
C ALA A 4 -0.22 16.55 -22.59
N TYR A 5 0.56 15.48 -22.40
CA TYR A 5 1.57 15.02 -23.35
C TYR A 5 0.94 14.52 -24.65
N GLN A 6 -0.06 13.63 -24.58
CA GLN A 6 -0.81 13.14 -25.75
C GLN A 6 -1.48 14.26 -26.56
N SER A 7 -1.97 15.31 -25.89
CA SER A 7 -2.57 16.49 -26.54
C SER A 7 -1.55 17.53 -27.03
N GLY A 8 -0.25 17.24 -26.93
CA GLY A 8 0.82 18.14 -27.39
C GLY A 8 0.99 19.41 -26.53
N ARG A 9 0.40 19.45 -25.34
CA ARG A 9 0.54 20.55 -24.36
C ARG A 9 1.73 20.39 -23.42
N SER A 10 2.41 19.25 -23.49
CA SER A 10 3.64 18.96 -22.76
C SER A 10 4.63 18.32 -23.74
N ASP A 11 5.86 18.84 -23.79
CA ASP A 11 6.92 18.30 -24.66
C ASP A 11 7.56 17.03 -24.08
N THR A 12 7.35 16.77 -22.78
CA THR A 12 7.96 15.67 -22.05
C THR A 12 6.94 14.58 -21.76
N ASP A 13 7.32 13.32 -22.02
CA ASP A 13 6.56 12.15 -21.63
C ASP A 13 6.69 11.93 -20.12
N PRO A 14 5.61 12.06 -19.34
CA PRO A 14 5.68 11.87 -17.90
C PRO A 14 5.87 10.39 -17.52
N THR A 15 5.56 9.44 -18.40
CA THR A 15 5.59 8.00 -18.10
C THR A 15 7.01 7.48 -17.90
N GLU A 16 7.99 8.07 -18.60
CA GLU A 16 9.41 7.76 -18.42
C GLU A 16 9.88 8.04 -16.98
N GLY A 17 9.26 9.02 -16.32
CA GLY A 17 9.62 9.44 -14.97
C GLY A 17 8.83 8.76 -13.85
N TRP A 18 7.70 8.10 -14.13
CA TRP A 18 6.82 7.58 -13.07
C TRP A 18 7.44 6.44 -12.28
N PHE A 19 8.02 5.46 -12.97
CA PHE A 19 8.63 4.32 -12.30
C PHE A 19 9.82 4.75 -11.41
N GLN A 20 10.76 5.49 -12.00
CA GLN A 20 11.95 5.95 -11.28
C GLN A 20 11.61 7.00 -10.21
N GLY A 21 10.68 7.90 -10.50
CA GLY A 21 10.25 8.95 -9.59
C GLY A 21 9.63 8.39 -8.31
N GLU A 22 8.84 7.32 -8.42
CA GLU A 22 8.24 6.66 -7.27
C GLU A 22 9.29 5.89 -6.44
N LEU A 23 10.26 5.22 -7.08
CA LEU A 23 11.41 4.63 -6.36
C LEU A 23 12.19 5.70 -5.58
N ASP A 24 12.49 6.81 -6.25
CA ASP A 24 13.16 7.96 -5.63
C ASP A 24 12.33 8.55 -4.49
N PHE A 25 11.00 8.55 -4.61
CA PHE A 25 10.09 9.02 -3.57
C PHE A 25 10.18 8.15 -2.32
N PHE A 26 10.17 6.82 -2.48
CA PHE A 26 10.38 5.90 -1.37
C PHE A 26 11.75 6.10 -0.70
N ASP A 27 12.82 6.17 -1.50
CA ASP A 27 14.19 6.23 -0.99
C ASP A 27 14.52 7.57 -0.31
N LYS A 28 14.01 8.69 -0.84
CA LYS A 28 14.35 10.05 -0.35
C LYS A 28 13.41 10.56 0.71
N TYR A 29 12.16 10.08 0.74
CA TYR A 29 11.13 10.64 1.63
C TYR A 29 10.48 9.59 2.51
N VAL A 30 9.88 8.54 1.95
CA VAL A 30 9.04 7.60 2.73
C VAL A 30 9.86 6.80 3.74
N ILE A 31 10.94 6.14 3.29
CA ILE A 31 11.78 5.31 4.16
C ILE A 31 12.49 6.17 5.22
N PRO A 32 13.15 7.30 4.86
CA PRO A 32 13.76 8.17 5.87
C PRO A 32 12.75 8.75 6.87
N LEU A 33 11.52 9.03 6.45
CA LEU A 33 10.48 9.50 7.35
C LEU A 33 10.04 8.41 8.32
N ALA A 34 9.81 7.18 7.84
CA ALA A 34 9.44 6.05 8.68
C ALA A 34 10.53 5.74 9.73
N GLN A 35 11.81 5.80 9.33
CA GLN A 35 12.94 5.61 10.24
C GLN A 35 12.97 6.69 11.34
N ARG A 36 12.83 7.97 10.95
CA ARG A 36 12.78 9.08 11.91
C ARG A 36 11.60 8.97 12.88
N LEU A 37 10.44 8.51 12.41
CA LEU A 37 9.28 8.28 13.25
C LEU A 37 9.53 7.16 14.27
N ALA A 38 10.16 6.07 13.87
CA ALA A 38 10.54 4.99 14.79
C ALA A 38 11.55 5.47 15.84
N GLU A 39 12.52 6.31 15.47
CA GLU A 39 13.49 6.91 16.39
C GLU A 39 12.85 7.87 17.42
N CYS A 40 11.73 8.51 17.07
CA CYS A 40 11.04 9.43 17.98
C CYS A 40 10.43 8.73 19.21
N GLY A 41 10.31 7.40 19.22
CA GLY A 41 9.81 6.64 20.37
C GLY A 41 8.37 7.00 20.77
N CYS A 42 7.62 7.68 19.90
CA CYS A 42 6.19 7.86 20.10
C CYS A 42 5.55 6.50 19.82
N TRP A 43 4.77 5.99 20.77
CA TRP A 43 4.19 4.65 20.69
C TRP A 43 3.28 4.44 19.47
N ILE A 44 2.88 5.55 18.82
CA ILE A 44 2.09 5.56 17.60
C ILE A 44 2.96 5.19 16.37
N ALA A 45 4.27 5.41 16.42
CA ALA A 45 5.22 5.07 15.35
C ALA A 45 5.93 3.75 15.67
N ASN A 46 5.27 2.63 15.37
CA ASN A 46 5.89 1.32 15.46
C ASN A 46 6.99 1.18 14.39
N SER A 47 8.10 0.53 14.76
CA SER A 47 9.15 0.06 13.84
C SER A 47 8.62 -0.72 12.63
N GLU A 48 7.42 -1.30 12.72
CA GLU A 48 6.73 -1.96 11.60
C GLU A 48 6.56 -1.07 10.37
N TYR A 49 6.40 0.26 10.51
CA TYR A 49 6.27 1.18 9.37
C TYR A 49 7.51 1.20 8.48
N VAL A 50 8.70 1.03 9.06
CA VAL A 50 9.95 0.93 8.28
C VAL A 50 9.89 -0.31 7.40
N SER A 51 9.50 -1.45 7.99
CA SER A 51 9.41 -2.71 7.26
C SER A 51 8.33 -2.70 6.16
N TYR A 52 7.22 -1.98 6.38
CA TYR A 52 6.18 -1.79 5.35
C TYR A 52 6.66 -0.89 4.22
N ALA A 53 7.35 0.20 4.54
CA ALA A 53 7.91 1.10 3.53
C ALA A 53 8.95 0.39 2.64
N GLU A 54 9.83 -0.41 3.22
CA GLU A 54 10.83 -1.20 2.48
C GLU A 54 10.18 -2.26 1.58
N ARG A 55 9.18 -2.98 2.09
CA ARG A 55 8.43 -3.97 1.30
C ARG A 55 7.67 -3.32 0.16
N ASN A 56 6.99 -2.19 0.39
CA ASN A 56 6.27 -1.47 -0.67
C ASN A 56 7.23 -0.95 -1.75
N ARG A 57 8.39 -0.44 -1.36
CA ARG A 57 9.45 -0.03 -2.29
C ARG A 57 9.97 -1.19 -3.13
N GLN A 58 10.10 -2.38 -2.53
CA GLN A 58 10.54 -3.59 -3.24
C GLN A 58 9.45 -4.15 -4.17
N GLU A 59 8.20 -4.18 -3.72
CA GLU A 59 7.03 -4.53 -4.53
C GLU A 59 6.94 -3.60 -5.74
N TRP A 60 7.10 -2.29 -5.53
CA TRP A 60 7.12 -1.32 -6.61
C TRP A 60 8.29 -1.54 -7.57
N ALA A 61 9.49 -1.88 -7.08
CA ALA A 61 10.62 -2.20 -7.95
C ALA A 61 10.34 -3.41 -8.88
N ASN A 62 9.58 -4.40 -8.39
CA ASN A 62 9.25 -5.61 -9.13
C ASN A 62 8.06 -5.43 -10.08
N LYS A 63 6.98 -4.79 -9.61
CA LYS A 63 5.70 -4.66 -10.33
C LYS A 63 5.52 -3.32 -11.03
N GLY A 64 6.24 -2.29 -10.60
CA GLY A 64 6.10 -0.91 -11.07
C GLY A 64 6.15 -0.72 -12.59
N PRO A 65 7.06 -1.37 -13.35
CA PRO A 65 7.09 -1.22 -14.80
C PRO A 65 5.81 -1.73 -15.47
N GLN A 66 5.26 -2.83 -14.97
CA GLN A 66 4.01 -3.40 -15.46
C GLN A 66 2.83 -2.49 -15.12
N VAL A 67 2.76 -2.01 -13.88
CA VAL A 67 1.70 -1.08 -13.44
C VAL A 67 1.70 0.19 -14.30
N VAL A 68 2.87 0.78 -14.57
CA VAL A 68 2.96 1.97 -15.45
C VAL A 68 2.44 1.67 -16.85
N ALA A 69 2.78 0.52 -17.43
CA ALA A 69 2.29 0.11 -18.75
C ALA A 69 0.76 -0.07 -18.77
N GLU A 70 0.19 -0.70 -17.74
CA GLU A 70 -1.26 -0.88 -17.60
C GLU A 70 -1.99 0.47 -17.46
N TYR A 71 -1.44 1.39 -16.68
CA TYR A 71 -1.99 2.74 -16.52
C TYR A 71 -1.99 3.52 -17.84
N VAL A 72 -0.90 3.44 -18.60
CA VAL A 72 -0.82 4.08 -19.93
C VAL A 72 -1.90 3.52 -20.85
N GLN A 73 -2.04 2.20 -20.93
CA GLN A 73 -3.07 1.57 -21.76
C GLN A 73 -4.49 1.99 -21.35
N GLN A 74 -4.77 2.08 -20.05
CA GLN A 74 -6.06 2.52 -19.55
C GLN A 74 -6.35 3.97 -19.95
N ILE A 75 -5.37 4.87 -19.82
CA ILE A 75 -5.56 6.27 -20.22
C ILE A 75 -5.73 6.39 -21.73
N GLU A 76 -4.95 5.66 -22.53
CA GLU A 76 -5.12 5.64 -24.00
C GLU A 76 -6.50 5.13 -24.41
N ALA A 77 -7.01 4.08 -23.75
CA ALA A 77 -8.35 3.56 -24.00
C ALA A 77 -9.44 4.59 -23.64
N LEU A 78 -9.30 5.27 -22.49
CA LEU A 78 -10.20 6.36 -22.09
C LEU A 78 -10.18 7.54 -23.07
N LEU A 79 -9.02 7.86 -23.65
CA LEU A 79 -8.89 8.96 -24.62
C LEU A 79 -9.42 8.62 -26.01
N ARG A 80 -9.61 7.33 -26.34
CA ARG A 80 -10.11 6.92 -27.67
C ARG A 80 -11.64 6.94 -27.79
N ASP A 81 -12.38 7.25 -26.72
CA ASP A 81 -13.84 7.01 -26.62
C ASP A 81 -14.22 5.53 -26.90
N ASP A 82 -13.26 4.59 -26.78
CA ASP A 82 -13.56 3.17 -26.84
C ASP A 82 -14.45 2.80 -25.63
N PRO A 83 -15.46 1.92 -25.78
CA PRO A 83 -16.26 1.50 -24.64
C PRO A 83 -15.32 0.94 -23.57
N PRO A 84 -15.50 1.30 -22.29
CA PRO A 84 -14.55 0.96 -21.25
C PRO A 84 -14.29 -0.53 -21.29
N VAL A 85 -13.02 -0.91 -21.45
CA VAL A 85 -12.58 -2.28 -21.20
C VAL A 85 -13.06 -2.59 -19.80
N ALA A 86 -13.98 -3.54 -19.67
CA ALA A 86 -14.54 -3.92 -18.38
C ALA A 86 -13.41 -4.47 -17.51
N VAL A 87 -12.77 -3.59 -16.73
CA VAL A 87 -11.93 -3.98 -15.62
C VAL A 87 -12.89 -4.56 -14.61
N ASN A 88 -12.94 -5.88 -14.54
CA ASN A 88 -13.74 -6.55 -13.54
C ASN A 88 -13.23 -6.09 -12.17
N HIS A 89 -14.11 -5.47 -11.39
CA HIS A 89 -13.79 -4.97 -10.05
C HIS A 89 -13.25 -6.08 -9.12
N ASN A 90 -13.43 -7.37 -9.48
CA ASN A 90 -12.82 -8.50 -8.80
C ASN A 90 -11.33 -8.74 -9.08
N ASP A 91 -10.71 -8.16 -10.12
CA ASP A 91 -9.30 -8.44 -10.45
C ASP A 91 -8.30 -7.65 -9.60
N MET A 92 -8.73 -6.59 -8.90
CA MET A 92 -7.85 -5.81 -8.00
C MET A 92 -8.00 -6.13 -6.52
N VAL A 93 -8.93 -7.02 -6.15
CA VAL A 93 -9.12 -7.43 -4.73
C VAL A 93 -8.40 -8.75 -4.41
N ASN A 94 -8.12 -9.58 -5.42
CA ASN A 94 -7.57 -10.93 -5.20
C ASN A 94 -6.03 -11.06 -5.25
N THR A 95 -5.27 -9.95 -5.28
CA THR A 95 -3.79 -10.02 -5.32
C THR A 95 -3.07 -9.42 -4.12
N LEU A 96 -3.78 -8.92 -3.09
CA LEU A 96 -3.16 -8.30 -1.91
C LEU A 96 -3.71 -8.73 -0.55
N LEU A 97 -4.41 -9.85 -0.46
CA LEU A 97 -4.58 -10.55 0.82
C LEU A 97 -4.27 -12.03 0.57
N PRO A 98 -3.28 -12.64 1.25
CA PRO A 98 -3.22 -14.10 1.29
C PRO A 98 -4.55 -14.57 1.85
N GLU A 99 -5.17 -15.57 1.20
CA GLU A 99 -6.34 -16.22 1.78
C GLU A 99 -5.95 -16.70 3.17
N GLU A 100 -6.61 -16.17 4.19
CA GLU A 100 -6.47 -16.62 5.56
C GLU A 100 -6.97 -18.06 5.62
N GLY A 101 -6.02 -18.98 5.43
CA GLY A 101 -6.16 -20.37 5.78
C GLY A 101 -6.25 -20.48 7.29
N GLU A 102 -7.32 -21.13 7.71
CA GLU A 102 -7.60 -21.65 9.05
C GLU A 102 -7.73 -20.57 10.15
N GLU A 103 -8.99 -20.35 10.57
CA GLU A 103 -9.34 -19.84 11.90
C GLU A 103 -8.60 -20.67 12.96
N GLY A 104 -7.40 -20.23 13.30
CA GLY A 104 -6.73 -20.65 14.51
C GLY A 104 -7.51 -20.08 15.68
N ASP A 105 -8.20 -20.97 16.39
CA ASP A 105 -8.84 -20.79 17.69
C ASP A 105 -7.97 -19.93 18.61
N PHE A 106 -8.21 -18.62 18.58
CA PHE A 106 -7.65 -17.67 19.52
C PHE A 106 -8.50 -17.85 20.79
N PRO A 107 -7.91 -18.23 21.94
CA PRO A 107 -8.69 -18.37 23.16
C PRO A 107 -9.38 -17.04 23.45
N GLU A 108 -10.71 -17.07 23.47
CA GLU A 108 -11.53 -15.98 23.98
C GLU A 108 -11.10 -15.77 25.44
N ASP A 109 -10.33 -14.71 25.69
CA ASP A 109 -10.19 -14.13 27.02
C ASP A 109 -11.57 -13.57 27.39
N ASP A 110 -12.48 -14.47 27.77
CA ASP A 110 -13.71 -14.12 28.45
C ASP A 110 -13.29 -13.47 29.78
N ASP A 111 -13.65 -12.20 29.89
CA ASP A 111 -13.72 -11.39 31.09
C ASP A 111 -14.58 -12.09 32.17
N ASP A 112 -14.05 -13.13 32.80
CA ASP A 112 -14.46 -13.52 34.14
C ASP A 112 -13.75 -12.57 35.12
N LEU A 113 -14.32 -11.38 35.25
CA LEU A 113 -14.25 -10.59 36.48
C LEU A 113 -14.90 -11.41 37.62
N ASP A 114 -14.24 -12.48 38.06
CA ASP A 114 -14.54 -13.11 39.34
C ASP A 114 -13.99 -12.18 40.43
N MET A 115 -14.91 -11.35 40.94
CA MET A 115 -14.77 -10.64 42.20
C MET A 115 -14.55 -11.66 43.32
N ALA A 116 -13.29 -12.08 43.50
CA ALA A 116 -12.85 -12.82 44.65
C ALA A 116 -12.98 -11.94 45.91
N VAL A 117 -14.17 -11.93 46.50
CA VAL A 117 -14.39 -11.54 47.89
C VAL A 117 -13.79 -12.63 48.76
N GLY A 118 -12.48 -12.54 49.01
CA GLY A 118 -11.84 -13.30 50.08
C GLY A 118 -12.32 -12.77 51.44
N PRO A 119 -12.62 -13.63 52.43
CA PRO A 119 -13.00 -13.16 53.74
C PRO A 119 -11.79 -12.51 54.43
N MET A 120 -11.99 -11.30 54.95
CA MET A 120 -11.09 -10.64 55.90
C MET A 120 -10.81 -11.60 57.07
N ARG A 121 -9.56 -12.04 57.20
CA ARG A 121 -9.07 -12.62 58.45
C ARG A 121 -8.69 -11.46 59.38
N ASN A 122 -9.37 -11.39 60.52
CA ASN A 122 -8.88 -10.68 61.72
C ASN A 122 -7.83 -11.54 62.43
#